data_AF-A0A9N9R6N9-F1
#
_entry.id   AF-A0A9N9R6N9-F1
#
_cell.length_a   1.000
_cell.length_b   1.000
_cell.length_c   1.000
_cell.angle_alpha   90.00
_cell.angle_beta   90.00
_cell.angle_gamma   90.00
#
_symmetry.space_group_name_H-M   'P 1'
#
loop_
_entity.id
_entity.type
_entity.pdbx_description
1 polymer ?
#
loop_
_entity_poly.entity_id
_entity_poly.type
_entity_poly.pdbx_seq_one_letter_code
_entity_poly.pdbx_strand_id
1 'polypeptide(L)'
;MSVKVLCSSKKCKSDLQRSFGYFAHSSRRQREFKDFQNFFNSENHKILQHSEIRWLSLHACINRIIEQWDPLKLYFQRQYLKDKNISAEFLSQNFEDDIIKLYFYALDYIIPIPKMNVIFQGDFFTVQTINICWYYF
;
A
#
# COMPACT_ATOMS: atom_id res chain seq x y z
N MET A 1 -24.57 8.12 3.11
CA MET A 1 -23.58 7.41 2.28
C MET A 1 -22.17 7.66 2.83
N SER A 2 -21.91 7.38 4.11
CA SER A 2 -20.67 7.82 4.78
C SER A 2 -19.99 6.77 5.66
N VAL A 3 -20.66 5.63 5.93
CA VAL A 3 -20.12 4.61 6.85
C VAL A 3 -19.23 3.58 6.13
N LYS A 4 -19.51 3.25 4.86
CA LYS A 4 -18.71 2.28 4.09
C LYS A 4 -17.31 2.78 3.71
N VAL A 5 -17.16 4.07 3.39
CA VAL A 5 -15.88 4.65 2.97
C VAL A 5 -14.86 4.67 4.12
N LEU A 6 -15.30 4.99 5.34
CA LEU A 6 -14.43 5.01 6.53
C LEU A 6 -14.00 3.60 6.96
N CYS A 7 -14.85 2.59 6.82
CA CYS A 7 -14.51 1.20 7.13
C CYS A 7 -13.45 0.63 6.17
N SER A 8 -13.55 1.00 4.88
CA SER A 8 -12.62 0.56 3.83
C SER A 8 -11.20 1.14 4.01
N SER A 9 -11.09 2.41 4.42
CA SER A 9 -9.79 3.04 4.73
C SER A 9 -9.06 2.34 5.88
N LYS A 10 -9.78 1.97 6.94
CA LYS A 10 -9.20 1.22 8.08
C LYS A 10 -8.75 -0.19 7.67
N LYS A 11 -9.56 -0.88 6.85
CA LYS A 11 -9.24 -2.22 6.32
C LYS A 11 -7.97 -2.19 5.48
N CYS A 12 -7.88 -1.26 4.53
CA CYS A 12 -6.69 -1.04 3.69
C CYS A 12 -5.41 -0.90 4.51
N LYS A 13 -5.43 -0.03 5.52
CA LYS A 13 -4.26 0.23 6.36
C LYS A 13 -3.83 -1.04 7.10
N SER A 14 -4.80 -1.78 7.64
CA SER A 14 -4.50 -3.05 8.32
C SER A 14 -3.94 -4.12 7.38
N ASP A 15 -4.42 -4.17 6.13
CA ASP A 15 -3.92 -5.14 5.13
C ASP A 15 -2.50 -4.80 4.67
N LEU A 16 -2.19 -3.50 4.51
CA LEU A 16 -0.83 -3.01 4.26
C LEU A 16 0.12 -3.37 5.43
N GLN A 17 -0.30 -3.09 6.66
CA GLN A 17 0.51 -3.37 7.86
C GLN A 17 0.74 -4.87 8.06
N ARG A 18 -0.28 -5.70 7.84
CA ARG A 18 -0.15 -7.17 7.92
C ARG A 18 0.78 -7.71 6.85
N SER A 19 0.64 -7.23 5.62
CA SER A 19 1.52 -7.63 4.51
C SER A 19 2.98 -7.28 4.83
N PHE A 20 3.24 -6.06 5.30
CA PHE A 20 4.58 -5.66 5.75
C PHE A 20 5.08 -6.53 6.91
N GLY A 21 4.28 -6.68 7.97
CA GLY A 21 4.65 -7.46 9.16
C GLY A 21 4.94 -8.93 8.88
N TYR A 22 4.27 -9.51 7.87
CA TYR A 22 4.51 -10.90 7.45
C TYR A 22 5.96 -11.12 6.96
N PHE A 23 6.52 -10.12 6.27
CA PHE A 23 7.87 -10.18 5.70
C PHE A 23 8.94 -9.53 6.59
N ALA A 24 8.59 -8.54 7.41
CA ALA A 24 9.53 -7.68 8.14
C ALA A 24 10.60 -8.45 8.93
N HIS A 25 10.22 -9.56 9.57
CA HIS A 25 11.08 -10.30 10.49
C HIS A 25 11.59 -11.64 9.95
N SER A 26 11.42 -11.91 8.65
CA SER A 26 11.86 -13.19 8.07
C SER A 26 12.61 -13.00 6.76
N SER A 27 13.93 -13.03 6.85
CA SER A 27 14.83 -13.05 5.69
C SER A 27 14.53 -14.21 4.74
N ARG A 28 14.14 -15.36 5.30
CA ARG A 28 13.70 -16.53 4.53
C ARG A 28 12.47 -16.21 3.68
N ARG A 29 11.41 -15.63 4.26
CA ARG A 29 10.19 -15.25 3.53
C ARG A 29 10.48 -14.20 2.46
N GLN A 30 11.34 -13.22 2.75
CA GLN A 30 11.76 -12.22 1.76
C GLN A 30 12.52 -12.85 0.58
N ARG A 31 13.41 -13.81 0.85
CA ARG A 31 14.12 -14.54 -0.21
C ARG A 31 13.16 -15.39 -1.04
N GLU A 32 12.31 -16.18 -0.39
CA GLU A 32 11.32 -17.02 -1.09
C GLU A 32 10.39 -16.15 -1.93
N PHE A 33 9.93 -15.00 -1.43
CA PHE A 33 9.09 -14.08 -2.19
C PHE A 33 9.76 -13.55 -3.45
N LYS A 34 11.07 -13.26 -3.40
CA LYS A 34 11.84 -12.81 -4.56
C LYS A 34 11.76 -13.80 -5.74
N ASP A 35 11.70 -15.10 -5.45
CA ASP A 35 11.56 -16.13 -6.50
C ASP A 35 10.21 -16.00 -7.24
N PHE A 36 9.15 -15.57 -6.56
CA PHE A 36 7.84 -15.28 -7.17
C PHE A 36 7.89 -13.99 -7.97
N GLN A 37 8.54 -12.95 -7.45
CA GLN A 37 8.72 -11.69 -8.18
C GLN A 37 9.42 -11.95 -9.53
N ASN A 38 10.50 -12.74 -9.51
CA ASN A 38 11.20 -13.18 -10.72
C ASN A 38 10.30 -14.02 -11.65
N PHE A 39 9.48 -14.93 -11.10
CA PHE A 39 8.56 -15.76 -11.89
C PHE A 39 7.53 -14.93 -12.66
N PHE A 40 7.03 -13.84 -12.07
CA PHE A 40 6.10 -12.90 -12.71
C PHE A 40 6.80 -11.79 -13.52
N ASN A 41 8.13 -11.82 -13.65
CA ASN A 41 8.93 -10.72 -14.23
C ASN A 41 8.63 -9.35 -13.59
N SER A 42 8.27 -9.33 -12.32
CA SER A 42 8.05 -8.10 -11.55
C SER A 42 9.38 -7.61 -10.94
N GLU A 43 9.49 -6.30 -10.71
CA GLU A 43 10.70 -5.74 -10.10
C GLU A 43 10.90 -6.31 -8.69
N ASN A 44 12.17 -6.53 -8.34
CA ASN A 44 12.54 -7.12 -7.06
C ASN A 44 12.46 -6.09 -5.93
N HIS A 45 11.29 -6.03 -5.33
CA HIS A 45 10.90 -4.96 -4.43
C HIS A 45 10.45 -5.47 -3.06
N LYS A 46 10.96 -4.84 -2.00
CA LYS A 46 10.48 -5.07 -0.64
C LYS A 46 9.10 -4.44 -0.44
N ILE A 47 8.27 -5.09 0.36
CA ILE A 47 7.01 -4.51 0.83
C ILE A 47 7.33 -3.35 1.78
N LEU A 48 6.69 -2.21 1.55
CA LEU A 48 6.95 -0.98 2.28
C LEU A 48 6.14 -0.93 3.57
N GLN A 49 6.74 -0.35 4.62
CA GLN A 49 6.01 0.00 5.83
C GLN A 49 5.22 1.29 5.61
N HIS A 50 3.93 1.24 5.87
CA HIS A 50 3.12 2.45 5.93
C HIS A 50 3.46 3.26 7.20
N SER A 51 3.87 4.52 7.02
CA SER A 51 3.97 5.50 8.11
C SER A 51 2.66 6.29 8.22
N GLU A 52 2.07 6.33 9.42
CA GLU A 52 0.74 6.94 9.65
C GLU A 52 0.69 8.45 9.36
N ILE A 53 1.83 9.13 9.36
CA ILE A 53 1.93 10.60 9.39
C ILE A 53 2.20 11.19 8.00
N ARG A 54 2.35 10.38 6.95
CA ARG A 54 2.76 10.86 5.62
C ARG A 54 1.91 10.23 4.51
N TRP A 55 1.03 11.03 3.91
CA TRP A 55 0.19 10.60 2.78
C TRP A 55 1.02 10.12 1.57
N LEU A 56 2.20 10.70 1.33
CA LEU A 56 3.16 10.23 0.33
C LEU A 56 3.64 8.79 0.58
N SER A 57 3.83 8.43 1.86
CA SER A 57 4.21 7.05 2.24
C SER A 57 3.08 6.07 1.95
N LEU A 58 1.81 6.48 2.17
CA LEU A 58 0.66 5.65 1.85
C LEU A 58 0.56 5.39 0.33
N HIS A 59 0.71 6.42 -0.49
CA HIS A 59 0.70 6.28 -1.95
C HIS A 59 1.78 5.31 -2.44
N ALA A 60 3.00 5.43 -1.92
CA ALA A 60 4.09 4.52 -2.26
C ALA A 60 3.81 3.07 -1.84
N CYS A 61 3.21 2.86 -0.66
CA CYS A 61 2.82 1.53 -0.21
C CYS A 61 1.73 0.91 -1.08
N ILE A 62 0.73 1.70 -1.49
CA ILE A 62 -0.36 1.26 -2.36
C ILE A 62 0.18 0.88 -3.74
N ASN A 63 0.96 1.75 -4.37
CA ASN A 63 1.62 1.46 -5.63
C ASN A 63 2.44 0.17 -5.56
N ARG A 64 3.23 0.01 -4.49
CA ARG A 64 4.04 -1.20 -4.28
C ARG A 64 3.18 -2.46 -4.17
N ILE A 65 2.01 -2.40 -3.53
CA ILE A 65 1.12 -3.55 -3.40
C ILE A 65 0.41 -3.87 -4.71
N ILE A 66 0.00 -2.85 -5.48
CA ILE A 66 -0.59 -3.04 -6.81
C ILE A 66 0.42 -3.69 -7.76
N GLU A 67 1.65 -3.19 -7.79
CA GLU A 67 2.76 -3.72 -8.59
C GLU A 67 3.10 -5.18 -8.25
N GLN A 68 3.00 -5.54 -6.97
CA GLN A 68 3.36 -6.86 -6.44
C GLN A 68 2.15 -7.77 -6.22
N TRP A 69 0.98 -7.40 -6.74
CA TRP A 69 -0.28 -8.08 -6.43
C TRP A 69 -0.26 -9.57 -6.78
N ASP A 70 0.09 -9.90 -8.02
CA ASP A 70 0.07 -11.27 -8.52
C ASP A 70 1.18 -12.14 -7.88
N PRO A 71 2.42 -11.65 -7.70
CA PRO A 71 3.43 -12.32 -6.87
C PRO A 71 2.96 -12.60 -5.44
N LEU A 72 2.34 -11.63 -4.78
CA LEU A 72 1.86 -11.77 -3.40
C LEU A 72 0.73 -12.80 -3.32
N LYS A 73 -0.23 -12.74 -4.25
CA LYS A 73 -1.34 -13.69 -4.34
C LYS A 73 -0.83 -15.13 -4.40
N LEU A 74 0.05 -15.43 -5.37
CA LEU A 74 0.57 -16.78 -5.56
C LEU A 74 1.46 -17.22 -4.38
N TYR A 75 2.27 -16.31 -3.84
CA TYR A 75 3.11 -16.59 -2.69
C TYR A 75 2.28 -17.01 -1.48
N PHE A 76 1.26 -16.23 -1.10
CA PHE A 76 0.44 -16.55 0.07
C PHE A 76 -0.38 -17.82 -0.12
N GLN A 77 -0.93 -18.06 -1.31
CA GLN A 77 -1.59 -19.33 -1.64
C GLN A 77 -0.65 -20.52 -1.40
N ARG A 78 0.59 -20.45 -1.88
CA ARG A 78 1.57 -21.54 -1.67
C ARG A 78 1.92 -21.70 -0.20
N GLN A 79 2.14 -20.62 0.54
CA GLN A 79 2.49 -20.70 1.97
C GLN A 79 1.35 -21.30 2.80
N TYR A 80 0.10 -21.00 2.45
CA TYR A 80 -1.06 -21.64 3.05
C TYR A 80 -1.11 -23.14 2.75
N LEU A 81 -0.99 -23.53 1.48
CA LEU A 81 -1.06 -24.94 1.07
C LEU A 81 0.07 -25.79 1.65
N LYS A 82 1.28 -25.22 1.77
CA LYS A 82 2.47 -25.94 2.23
C LYS A 82 2.55 -26.03 3.76
N ASP A 83 2.42 -24.89 4.44
CA ASP A 83 2.75 -24.77 5.87
C ASP A 83 1.49 -24.58 6.75
N LYS A 84 0.28 -24.53 6.14
CA LYS A 84 -1.00 -24.23 6.83
C LYS A 84 -0.91 -22.96 7.69
N ASN A 85 -0.17 -21.97 7.19
CA ASN A 85 0.05 -20.73 7.92
C ASN A 85 -1.22 -19.86 7.89
N ILE A 86 -1.84 -19.69 9.06
CA ILE A 86 -3.10 -18.94 9.24
C ILE A 86 -2.95 -17.47 8.82
N SER A 87 -1.79 -16.85 9.04
CA SER A 87 -1.55 -15.47 8.60
C SER A 87 -1.47 -15.37 7.07
N ALA A 88 -0.92 -16.39 6.41
CA ALA A 88 -0.90 -16.47 4.96
C ALA A 88 -2.28 -16.78 4.38
N GLU A 89 -3.10 -17.58 5.07
CA GLU A 89 -4.49 -17.85 4.68
C GLU A 89 -5.31 -16.56 4.59
N PHE A 90 -5.31 -15.78 5.67
CA PHE A 90 -6.03 -14.51 5.71
C PHE A 90 -5.59 -13.55 4.59
N LEU A 91 -4.27 -13.42 4.38
CA LEU A 91 -3.73 -12.58 3.31
C LEU A 91 -4.12 -13.14 1.93
N SER A 92 -4.02 -14.45 1.71
CA SER A 92 -4.39 -15.08 0.44
C SER A 92 -5.84 -14.81 0.06
N GLN A 93 -6.77 -14.91 1.01
CA GLN A 93 -8.19 -14.62 0.79
C GLN A 93 -8.41 -13.15 0.40
N ASN A 94 -7.68 -12.22 1.03
CA ASN A 94 -7.77 -10.81 0.67
C ASN A 94 -7.21 -10.51 -0.73
N PHE A 95 -6.10 -11.15 -1.12
CA PHE A 95 -5.51 -10.97 -2.45
C PHE A 95 -6.26 -11.74 -3.56
N GLU A 96 -7.13 -12.69 -3.19
CA GLU A 96 -8.05 -13.37 -4.11
C GLU A 96 -9.24 -12.49 -4.52
N ASP A 97 -9.65 -11.56 -3.65
CA ASP A 97 -10.83 -10.72 -3.86
C ASP A 97 -10.53 -9.55 -4.82
N ASP A 98 -11.08 -9.63 -6.03
CA ASP A 98 -10.95 -8.59 -7.06
C ASP A 98 -11.55 -7.24 -6.63
N ILE A 99 -12.52 -7.23 -5.70
CA ILE A 99 -13.09 -5.98 -5.16
C ILE A 99 -12.02 -5.24 -4.35
N ILE A 100 -11.17 -5.97 -3.63
CA ILE A 100 -10.07 -5.36 -2.87
C ILE A 100 -9.03 -4.82 -3.85
N LYS A 101 -8.69 -5.55 -4.91
CA LYS A 101 -7.78 -5.06 -5.96
C LYS A 101 -8.30 -3.77 -6.59
N LEU A 102 -9.58 -3.73 -6.95
CA LEU A 102 -10.25 -2.54 -7.49
C LEU A 102 -10.22 -1.37 -6.51
N TYR A 103 -10.42 -1.64 -5.22
CA TYR A 103 -10.34 -0.62 -4.18
C TYR A 103 -8.93 -0.01 -4.07
N PHE A 104 -7.86 -0.80 -4.19
CA PHE A 104 -6.50 -0.28 -4.23
C PHE A 104 -6.27 0.62 -5.46
N TYR A 105 -6.75 0.24 -6.64
CA TYR A 105 -6.70 1.11 -7.83
C TYR A 105 -7.47 2.41 -7.65
N ALA A 106 -8.66 2.36 -7.03
CA ALA A 106 -9.43 3.56 -6.72
C ALA A 106 -8.67 4.49 -5.76
N LEU A 107 -7.98 3.93 -4.75
CA LEU A 107 -7.15 4.71 -3.85
C LEU A 107 -5.93 5.31 -4.53
N ASP A 108 -5.24 4.54 -5.38
CA ASP A 108 -4.11 5.03 -6.16
C ASP A 108 -4.50 6.23 -7.04
N TYR A 109 -5.72 6.22 -7.59
CA TYR A 109 -6.25 7.34 -8.35
C TYR A 109 -6.63 8.56 -7.47
N ILE A 110 -7.19 8.35 -6.28
CA ILE A 110 -7.69 9.43 -5.40
C ILE A 110 -6.55 10.10 -4.61
N ILE A 111 -5.54 9.34 -4.18
CA ILE A 111 -4.49 9.83 -3.29
C ILE A 111 -3.60 10.94 -3.90
N PRO A 112 -3.38 11.02 -5.22
CA PRO A 112 -2.71 12.15 -5.87
C PRO A 112 -3.50 13.46 -5.87
N ILE A 113 -4.80 13.47 -5.53
CA ILE A 113 -5.65 14.67 -5.60
C ILE A 113 -5.12 15.84 -4.73
N PRO A 114 -4.57 15.65 -3.51
CA PRO A 114 -3.92 16.73 -2.77
C PRO A 114 -2.65 17.29 -3.44
N LYS A 115 -1.98 16.54 -4.33
CA LYS A 115 -0.90 17.08 -5.18
C LYS A 115 -1.47 18.10 -6.18
N MET A 116 -2.70 17.89 -6.65
CA MET A 116 -3.43 18.91 -7.40
C MET A 116 -3.71 20.12 -6.51
N ASN A 117 -4.02 19.94 -5.23
CA ASN A 117 -4.21 21.08 -4.31
C ASN A 117 -2.93 21.94 -4.18
N VAL A 118 -1.73 21.36 -4.23
CA VAL A 118 -0.47 22.13 -4.30
C VAL A 118 -0.34 22.89 -5.61
N ILE A 119 -0.83 22.32 -6.73
CA ILE A 119 -0.88 23.01 -8.04
C ILE A 119 -1.94 24.12 -8.03
N PHE A 120 -3.10 23.90 -7.40
CA PHE A 120 -4.18 24.88 -7.25
C PHE A 120 -3.88 25.96 -6.21
N GLN A 121 -3.01 25.66 -5.24
CA GLN A 121 -2.43 26.62 -4.28
C GLN A 121 -1.11 27.22 -4.79
N GLY A 122 -0.62 26.78 -5.96
CA GLY A 122 0.51 27.38 -6.65
C GLY A 122 0.04 28.64 -7.36
N ASP A 123 0.47 29.79 -6.84
CA ASP A 123 0.13 31.17 -7.22
C ASP A 123 -0.41 31.39 -8.66
N PHE A 124 -1.73 31.26 -8.82
CA PHE A 124 -2.49 32.28 -9.52
C PHE A 124 -3.14 33.14 -8.42
N PHE A 125 -2.82 34.44 -8.42
CA PHE A 125 -3.19 35.48 -7.45
C PHE A 125 -2.20 35.70 -6.30
N THR A 126 -1.26 36.62 -6.56
CA THR A 126 -0.64 37.47 -5.55
C THR A 126 -1.71 38.09 -4.63
N VAL A 127 -1.79 37.62 -3.39
CA VAL A 127 -2.29 38.41 -2.27
C VAL A 127 -1.18 38.48 -1.23
N GLN A 128 -0.73 39.70 -1.02
CA GLN A 128 0.41 40.07 -0.20
C GLN A 128 0.24 39.66 1.26
N THR A 129 1.34 39.18 1.84
CA THR A 129 1.73 39.22 3.27
C THR A 129 0.80 38.55 4.30
N ILE A 130 1.32 37.56 5.02
CA ILE A 130 1.78 37.70 6.42
C ILE A 130 2.61 36.47 6.83
N ASN A 131 3.87 36.75 7.19
CA ASN A 131 4.81 36.02 8.04
C ASN A 131 4.75 34.49 8.16
N ILE A 132 5.62 33.88 7.35
CA ILE A 132 6.61 32.85 7.66
C ILE A 132 6.81 32.62 9.17
N CYS A 133 6.43 31.44 9.66
CA CYS A 133 7.22 30.72 10.66
C CYS A 133 6.80 29.24 10.68
N TRP A 134 7.46 28.41 9.88
CA TRP A 134 7.63 26.99 10.20
C TRP A 134 9.09 26.62 9.96
N TYR A 135 9.88 26.81 11.02
CA TYR A 135 11.13 26.09 11.25
C TYR A 135 10.81 24.61 11.45
N TYR A 136 11.58 23.74 10.80
CA TYR A 136 11.98 22.39 11.25
C TYR A 136 11.09 21.65 12.26
N PHE A 137 10.37 20.61 11.82
CA PHE A 137 10.61 19.19 12.19
C PHE A 137 9.67 18.24 11.42
#